data_AF-M5TJJ2-F1
#
_entry.id   AF-M5TJJ2-F1
#
_cell.length_a   1.000
_cell.length_b   1.000
_cell.length_c   1.000
_cell.angle_alpha   90.00
_cell.angle_beta   90.00
_cell.angle_gamma   90.00
#
_symmetry.space_group_name_H-M   'P 1'
#
loop_
_entity.id
_entity.type
_entity.pdbx_description
1 polymer ?
#
loop_
_entity_poly.entity_id
_entity_poly.type
_entity_poly.pdbx_seq_one_letter_code
_entity_poly.pdbx_strand_id
1 'polypeptide(L)'
;MQQVRRFADRQRERVIVLDSPTGRGQQLAHGAAAANGDVLLFLHADCLLHEHAIDQMRAANWPCWGGFHQQIHDRRWRFRMLEAGNALRAKTLGRVFGDQAIFVRRDWYEDVGGFANVPLMEDVMLSAQLRRKCRPRLLPGPVVVDPRRWLRRGVIAQTCLNWQIQVAFARGVSPEKLRKRYDQN
;
A
#
# COMPACT_ATOMS: atom_id res chain seq x y z
N MET A 1 8.47 -16.27 -13.75
CA MET A 1 9.63 -16.51 -12.85
C MET A 1 10.98 -16.16 -13.48
N GLN A 2 11.41 -16.78 -14.59
CA GLN A 2 12.72 -16.50 -15.20
C GLN A 2 12.96 -15.03 -15.58
N GLN A 3 11.94 -14.32 -16.10
CA GLN A 3 12.07 -12.90 -16.46
C GLN A 3 12.30 -11.99 -15.25
N VAL A 4 11.65 -12.28 -14.11
CA VAL A 4 11.80 -11.50 -12.86
C VAL A 4 13.18 -11.73 -12.25
N ARG A 5 13.67 -12.97 -12.27
CA ARG A 5 15.03 -13.30 -11.79
C ARG A 5 16.10 -12.60 -12.65
N ARG A 6 15.97 -12.65 -13.98
CA ARG A 6 16.85 -11.91 -14.89
C ARG A 6 16.83 -10.39 -14.67
N PHE A 7 15.68 -9.83 -14.27
CA PHE A 7 15.60 -8.41 -13.92
C PHE A 7 16.35 -8.11 -12.62
N ALA A 8 16.19 -8.97 -11.61
CA ALA A 8 16.88 -8.87 -10.31
C ALA A 8 18.41 -8.91 -10.47
N ASP A 9 18.93 -9.83 -11.28
CA ASP A 9 20.37 -10.00 -11.51
C ASP A 9 21.04 -8.78 -12.19
N ARG A 10 20.24 -7.87 -12.78
CA ARG A 10 20.72 -6.67 -13.49
C ARG A 10 20.68 -5.41 -12.63
N GLN A 11 20.15 -5.47 -11.42
CA GLN A 11 20.08 -4.30 -10.54
C GLN A 11 21.41 -4.10 -9.80
N ARG A 12 21.70 -2.84 -9.44
CA ARG A 12 22.86 -2.52 -8.60
C ARG A 12 22.59 -2.88 -7.14
N GLU A 13 21.33 -2.77 -6.74
CA GLU A 13 20.83 -3.10 -5.42
C GLU A 13 20.62 -4.61 -5.28
N ARG A 14 20.71 -5.09 -4.04
CA ARG A 14 20.39 -6.49 -3.73
C ARG A 14 18.90 -6.73 -3.93
N VAL A 15 18.55 -7.50 -4.95
CA VAL A 15 17.18 -7.96 -5.20
C VAL A 15 17.07 -9.45 -4.91
N ILE A 16 16.15 -9.82 -4.03
CA ILE A 16 15.84 -11.22 -3.72
C ILE A 16 14.46 -11.53 -4.30
N VAL A 17 14.36 -12.60 -5.08
CA VAL A 17 13.10 -13.07 -5.66
C VAL A 17 12.63 -14.28 -4.86
N LEU A 18 11.41 -14.21 -4.34
CA LEU A 18 10.82 -15.25 -3.50
C LEU A 18 9.64 -15.92 -4.22
N ASP A 19 9.49 -17.22 -3.96
CA ASP A 19 8.28 -17.96 -4.26
C ASP A 19 7.31 -17.86 -3.06
N SER A 20 6.03 -17.63 -3.33
CA SER A 20 5.01 -17.56 -2.28
C SER A 20 3.64 -17.98 -2.80
N PRO A 21 2.74 -18.46 -1.93
CA PRO A 21 1.36 -18.71 -2.31
C PRO A 21 0.67 -17.44 -2.84
N THR A 22 -0.31 -17.64 -3.72
CA THR A 22 -1.10 -16.53 -4.26
C THR A 22 -1.88 -15.81 -3.17
N GLY A 23 -1.74 -14.49 -3.13
CA GLY A 23 -2.49 -13.62 -2.22
C GLY A 23 -1.64 -12.42 -1.81
N ARG A 24 -2.14 -11.20 -2.05
CA ARG A 24 -1.34 -9.98 -1.85
C ARG A 24 -0.83 -9.86 -0.40
N GLY A 25 -1.67 -10.12 0.61
CA GLY A 25 -1.22 -10.16 2.01
C GLY A 25 -0.15 -11.22 2.29
N GLN A 26 -0.29 -12.43 1.75
CA GLN A 26 0.70 -13.50 1.91
C GLN A 26 2.03 -13.18 1.23
N GLN A 27 1.98 -12.57 0.05
CA GLN A 27 3.15 -12.15 -0.71
C GLN A 27 3.92 -11.04 0.02
N LEU A 28 3.20 -10.05 0.55
CA LEU A 28 3.79 -8.97 1.35
C LEU A 28 4.38 -9.50 2.67
N ALA A 29 3.69 -10.43 3.34
CA ALA A 29 4.20 -11.07 4.56
C ALA A 29 5.46 -11.92 4.30
N HIS A 30 5.51 -12.70 3.22
CA HIS A 30 6.72 -13.43 2.82
C HIS A 30 7.89 -12.49 2.55
N GLY A 31 7.64 -11.36 1.87
CA GLY A 31 8.65 -10.33 1.66
C GLY A 31 9.15 -9.73 2.98
N ALA A 32 8.25 -9.44 3.92
CA ALA A 32 8.62 -8.91 5.25
C ALA A 32 9.49 -9.89 6.05
N ALA A 33 9.18 -11.18 6.00
CA ALA A 33 9.91 -12.24 6.67
C ALA A 33 11.34 -12.43 6.12
N ALA A 34 11.53 -12.23 4.81
CA ALA A 34 12.84 -12.37 4.17
C ALA A 34 13.69 -11.09 4.18
N ALA A 35 13.09 -9.93 4.43
CA ALA A 35 13.80 -8.67 4.55
C ALA A 35 14.65 -8.63 5.82
N ASN A 36 15.78 -7.93 5.80
CA ASN A 36 16.69 -7.80 6.96
C ASN A 36 16.77 -6.38 7.54
N GLY A 37 16.03 -5.41 6.98
CA GLY A 37 16.05 -4.02 7.45
C GLY A 37 15.21 -3.81 8.71
N ASP A 38 15.57 -2.80 9.51
CA ASP A 38 14.83 -2.35 10.70
C ASP A 38 13.54 -1.59 10.34
N VAL A 39 13.44 -1.10 9.11
CA VAL A 39 12.26 -0.45 8.56
C VAL A 39 11.83 -1.22 7.32
N LEU A 40 10.57 -1.62 7.30
CA LEU A 40 9.92 -2.28 6.19
C LEU A 40 9.16 -1.22 5.37
N LEU A 41 9.35 -1.25 4.05
CA LEU A 41 8.61 -0.42 3.11
C LEU A 41 7.93 -1.32 2.09
N PHE A 42 6.61 -1.24 2.02
CA PHE A 42 5.78 -2.06 1.14
C PHE A 42 5.36 -1.25 -0.09
N LEU A 43 5.68 -1.77 -1.28
CA LEU A 43 5.32 -1.15 -2.56
C LEU A 43 4.54 -2.16 -3.41
N HIS A 44 3.41 -1.73 -3.98
CA HIS A 44 2.67 -2.55 -4.93
C HIS A 44 3.35 -2.55 -6.31
N ALA A 45 3.17 -3.62 -7.07
CA ALA A 45 3.78 -3.77 -8.41
C ALA A 45 3.29 -2.75 -9.46
N ASP A 46 2.16 -2.07 -9.21
CA ASP A 46 1.62 -0.99 -10.05
C ASP A 46 1.95 0.41 -9.52
N CYS A 47 2.90 0.52 -8.58
CA CYS A 47 3.33 1.76 -7.95
C CYS A 47 4.83 2.01 -8.18
N LEU A 48 5.18 3.28 -8.38
CA LEU A 48 6.56 3.76 -8.45
C LEU A 48 6.83 4.67 -7.26
N LEU A 49 7.88 4.39 -6.52
CA LEU A 49 8.31 5.21 -5.38
C LEU A 49 9.19 6.36 -5.87
N HIS A 50 9.01 7.56 -5.33
CA HIS A 50 9.91 8.68 -5.62
C HIS A 50 11.36 8.35 -5.22
N GLU A 51 12.34 8.80 -6.01
CA GLU A 51 13.76 8.52 -5.78
C GLU A 51 14.24 8.98 -4.38
N HIS A 52 13.73 10.12 -3.91
CA HIS A 52 14.02 10.67 -2.57
C HIS A 52 13.16 10.11 -1.43
N ALA A 53 12.37 9.06 -1.63
CA ALA A 53 11.47 8.56 -0.59
C ALA A 53 12.22 8.11 0.68
N ILE A 54 13.36 7.45 0.52
CA ILE A 54 14.20 7.02 1.65
C ILE A 54 14.83 8.22 2.36
N ASP A 55 15.28 9.24 1.61
CA ASP A 55 15.82 10.47 2.20
C ASP A 55 14.76 11.23 3.00
N GLN A 56 13.51 11.24 2.54
CA GLN A 56 12.39 11.82 3.28
C GLN A 56 12.14 11.07 4.60
N MET A 57 12.25 9.73 4.61
CA MET A 57 12.12 8.94 5.83
C MET A 57 13.27 9.23 6.81
N ARG A 58 14.50 9.34 6.28
CA ARG A 58 15.67 9.71 7.07
C ARG A 58 15.54 11.11 7.68
N ALA A 59 15.14 12.10 6.87
CA ALA A 59 14.93 13.48 7.33
C ALA A 59 13.79 13.60 8.35
N ALA A 60 12.81 12.70 8.31
CA ALA A 60 11.75 12.60 9.31
C ALA A 60 12.13 11.74 10.53
N ASN A 61 13.42 11.43 10.70
CA ASN A 61 13.96 10.63 11.80
C ASN A 61 13.31 9.23 11.92
N TRP A 62 13.18 8.51 10.81
CA TRP A 62 12.64 7.14 10.73
C TRP A 62 11.35 6.95 11.52
N PRO A 63 10.23 7.55 11.06
CA PRO A 63 8.98 7.48 11.80
C PRO A 63 8.54 6.02 12.02
N CYS A 64 7.91 5.75 13.16
CA CYS A 64 7.51 4.39 13.55
C CYS A 64 6.66 3.70 12.48
N TRP A 65 5.76 4.45 11.85
CA TRP A 65 5.03 3.99 10.66
C TRP A 65 4.40 5.17 9.91
N GLY A 66 3.99 4.90 8.67
CA GLY A 66 3.38 5.90 7.83
C GLY A 66 3.24 5.48 6.38
N GLY A 67 3.19 6.48 5.51
CA GLY A 67 3.21 6.30 4.07
C GLY A 67 3.51 7.62 3.38
N PHE A 68 3.29 7.65 2.08
CA PHE A 68 3.56 8.78 1.22
C PHE A 68 2.28 9.36 0.63
N HIS A 69 2.34 10.61 0.18
CA HIS A 69 1.30 11.14 -0.68
C HIS A 69 1.21 10.32 -1.96
N GLN A 70 -0.02 9.99 -2.35
CA GLN A 70 -0.27 9.32 -3.61
C GLN A 70 -0.33 10.36 -4.74
N GLN A 71 0.24 10.00 -5.89
CA GLN A 71 0.05 10.69 -7.15
C GLN A 71 -0.40 9.70 -8.21
N ILE A 72 -1.51 9.97 -8.88
CA ILE A 72 -1.96 9.19 -10.02
C ILE A 72 -1.21 9.72 -11.25
N HIS A 73 -0.67 8.83 -12.09
CA HIS A 73 0.10 9.19 -13.29
C HIS A 73 -0.80 9.68 -14.44
N ASP A 74 -1.59 10.73 -14.17
CA ASP A 74 -2.46 11.40 -15.13
C ASP A 74 -2.66 12.88 -14.69
N ARG A 75 -2.67 13.79 -15.67
CA ARG A 75 -2.69 15.25 -15.46
C ARG A 75 -4.10 15.83 -15.25
N ARG A 76 -5.17 15.03 -15.43
CA ARG A 76 -6.55 15.52 -15.28
C ARG A 76 -6.84 15.95 -13.84
N TRP A 77 -7.49 17.10 -13.68
CA TRP A 77 -7.83 17.71 -12.37
C TRP A 77 -8.60 16.78 -11.44
N ARG A 78 -9.44 15.89 -11.99
CA ARG A 78 -10.23 14.90 -11.23
C ARG A 78 -9.33 13.99 -10.40
N PHE A 79 -8.14 13.65 -10.89
CA PHE A 79 -7.17 12.85 -10.15
C PHE A 79 -6.51 13.64 -9.03
N ARG A 80 -6.25 14.94 -9.22
CA ARG A 80 -5.74 15.82 -8.14
C ARG A 80 -6.71 15.91 -6.96
N MET A 81 -8.02 15.96 -7.24
CA MET A 81 -9.03 15.92 -6.19
C MET A 81 -9.06 14.58 -5.44
N LEU A 82 -8.91 13.46 -6.15
CA LEU A 82 -8.83 12.14 -5.53
C LEU A 82 -7.60 12.01 -4.63
N GLU A 83 -6.44 12.47 -5.10
CA GLU A 83 -5.20 12.49 -4.34
C GLU A 83 -5.32 13.36 -3.08
N ALA A 84 -5.92 14.55 -3.21
CA ALA A 84 -6.18 15.43 -2.07
C ALA A 84 -7.13 14.76 -1.05
N GLY A 85 -8.19 14.10 -1.51
CA GLY A 85 -9.09 13.34 -0.66
C GLY A 85 -8.39 12.17 0.05
N ASN A 86 -7.52 11.45 -0.66
CA ASN A 86 -6.73 10.35 -0.10
C ASN A 86 -5.72 10.85 0.94
N ALA A 87 -5.06 11.97 0.68
CA ALA A 87 -4.15 12.61 1.62
C ALA A 87 -4.91 13.13 2.86
N LEU A 88 -6.06 13.76 2.68
CA LEU A 88 -6.91 14.23 3.77
C LEU A 88 -7.35 13.06 4.65
N ARG A 89 -7.83 11.96 4.05
CA ARG A 89 -8.20 10.71 4.75
C ARG A 89 -7.04 10.18 5.59
N ALA A 90 -5.84 10.14 5.04
CA ALA A 90 -4.66 9.68 5.78
C ALA A 90 -4.33 10.60 6.96
N LYS A 91 -4.39 11.93 6.78
CA LYS A 91 -4.10 12.91 7.83
C LYS A 91 -5.16 12.97 8.93
N THR A 92 -6.45 12.91 8.59
CA THR A 92 -7.55 13.08 9.55
C THR A 92 -7.97 11.76 10.21
N LEU A 93 -8.11 10.69 9.43
CA LEU A 93 -8.55 9.38 9.94
C LEU A 93 -7.39 8.47 10.32
N GLY A 94 -6.15 8.88 10.03
CA GLY A 94 -4.96 8.07 10.30
C GLY A 94 -4.94 6.76 9.51
N ARG A 95 -5.57 6.71 8.33
CA ARG A 95 -5.67 5.50 7.50
C ARG A 95 -4.71 5.61 6.33
N VAL A 96 -3.68 4.77 6.27
CA VAL A 96 -2.76 4.67 5.13
C VAL A 96 -3.07 3.37 4.41
N PHE A 97 -3.23 3.41 3.09
CA PHE A 97 -3.50 2.21 2.28
C PHE A 97 -2.27 1.82 1.47
N GLY A 98 -2.28 0.61 0.88
CA GLY A 98 -1.11 0.07 0.21
C GLY A 98 -0.66 0.88 -1.02
N ASP A 99 -1.58 1.64 -1.62
CA ASP A 99 -1.32 2.58 -2.72
C ASP A 99 -0.64 3.90 -2.28
N GLN A 100 -0.33 4.01 -0.98
CA GLN A 100 0.46 5.08 -0.38
C GLN A 100 1.84 4.59 0.10
N ALA A 101 2.24 3.37 -0.30
CA ALA A 101 3.44 2.67 0.15
C ALA A 101 3.68 2.73 1.67
N ILE A 102 3.04 1.80 2.39
CA ILE A 102 3.12 1.73 3.85
C ILE A 102 4.57 1.44 4.25
N PHE A 103 5.13 2.27 5.13
CA PHE A 103 6.36 1.97 5.84
C PHE A 103 6.11 1.82 7.34
N VAL A 104 6.91 0.98 8.00
CA VAL A 104 6.77 0.66 9.42
C VAL A 104 8.08 0.09 9.96
N ARG A 105 8.42 0.40 11.21
CA ARG A 105 9.54 -0.27 11.89
C ARG A 105 9.21 -1.76 12.09
N ARG A 106 10.21 -2.61 11.92
CA ARG A 106 10.05 -4.07 11.99
C ARG A 106 9.43 -4.53 13.31
N ASP A 107 9.95 -4.01 14.42
CA ASP A 107 9.44 -4.31 15.76
C ASP A 107 7.94 -4.00 15.90
N TRP A 108 7.48 -2.90 15.32
CA TRP A 108 6.06 -2.55 15.28
C TRP A 108 5.23 -3.43 14.36
N TYR A 109 5.78 -3.82 13.20
CA TYR A 109 5.10 -4.72 12.27
C TYR A 109 4.87 -6.09 12.91
N GLU A 110 5.89 -6.63 13.57
CA GLU A 110 5.84 -7.91 14.27
C GLU A 110 4.91 -7.86 15.48
N ASP A 111 4.97 -6.79 16.29
CA ASP A 111 4.12 -6.58 17.45
C ASP A 111 2.62 -6.54 17.11
N VAL A 112 2.23 -5.95 15.97
CA VAL A 112 0.83 -5.94 15.52
C VAL A 112 0.40 -7.20 14.75
N GLY A 113 1.28 -8.19 14.61
CA GLY A 113 1.01 -9.45 13.90
C GLY A 113 1.13 -9.38 12.38
N GLY A 114 1.67 -8.30 11.82
CA GLY A 114 1.95 -8.16 10.40
C GLY A 114 0.73 -8.13 9.47
N PHE A 115 0.92 -8.56 8.22
CA PHE A 115 -0.17 -8.65 7.25
C PHE A 115 -1.04 -9.88 7.52
N ALA A 116 -2.35 -9.65 7.66
CA ALA A 116 -3.31 -10.73 7.78
C ALA A 116 -3.39 -11.55 6.48
N ASN A 117 -3.52 -12.88 6.62
CA ASN A 117 -3.77 -13.77 5.50
C ASN A 117 -5.25 -13.67 5.07
N VAL A 118 -5.59 -12.56 4.41
CA VAL A 118 -6.93 -12.29 3.88
C VAL A 118 -6.85 -11.97 2.39
N PRO A 119 -7.88 -12.31 1.61
CA PRO A 119 -7.88 -12.07 0.18
C PRO A 119 -7.98 -10.59 -0.18
N LEU A 120 -8.43 -9.71 0.72
CA LEU A 120 -8.57 -8.28 0.47
C LEU A 120 -8.55 -7.50 1.80
N MET A 121 -8.16 -6.22 1.76
CA MET A 121 -8.15 -5.30 2.91
C MET A 121 -7.04 -5.59 3.95
N GLU A 122 -6.03 -6.37 3.61
CA GLU A 122 -4.89 -6.66 4.49
C GLU A 122 -4.14 -5.38 4.91
N ASP A 123 -4.06 -4.39 4.01
CA ASP A 123 -3.42 -3.09 4.22
C ASP A 123 -4.26 -2.21 5.15
N VAL A 124 -5.58 -2.23 4.97
CA VAL A 124 -6.54 -1.57 5.87
C VAL A 124 -6.46 -2.15 7.27
N MET A 125 -6.36 -3.48 7.40
CA MET A 125 -6.23 -4.17 8.68
C MET A 125 -4.91 -3.80 9.38
N LEU A 126 -3.78 -3.88 8.67
CA LEU A 126 -2.48 -3.48 9.21
C LEU A 126 -2.49 -2.01 9.65
N SER A 127 -2.97 -1.10 8.79
CA SER A 127 -3.07 0.32 9.12
C SER A 127 -3.98 0.58 10.33
N ALA A 128 -5.07 -0.18 10.48
CA ALA A 128 -5.94 -0.06 11.64
C ALA A 128 -5.26 -0.48 12.94
N GLN A 129 -4.43 -1.52 12.92
CA GLN A 129 -3.66 -1.95 14.09
C GLN A 129 -2.57 -0.94 14.45
N LEU A 130 -1.75 -0.51 13.49
CA LEU A 130 -0.69 0.48 13.72
C LEU A 130 -1.23 1.82 14.22
N ARG A 131 -2.40 2.24 13.72
CA ARG A 131 -3.09 3.46 14.17
C ARG A 131 -3.48 3.41 15.65
N ARG A 132 -3.75 2.24 16.21
CA ARG A 132 -4.04 2.12 17.66
C ARG A 132 -2.83 2.45 18.52
N LYS A 133 -1.61 2.28 18.01
CA LYS A 133 -0.37 2.62 18.71
C LYS A 133 0.01 4.09 18.52
N CYS A 134 -0.03 4.60 17.28
CA CYS A 134 0.29 6.00 16.98
C CYS A 134 -0.35 6.46 15.67
N ARG A 135 -0.55 7.76 15.48
CA ARG A 135 -0.97 8.30 14.17
C ARG A 135 0.14 8.14 13.11
N PRO A 136 -0.22 7.89 11.84
CA PRO A 136 0.79 7.73 10.78
C PRO A 136 1.50 9.03 10.48
N ARG A 137 2.78 8.95 10.08
CA ARG A 137 3.47 10.06 9.42
C ARG A 137 3.24 9.98 7.91
N LEU A 138 2.59 10.99 7.34
CA LEU A 138 2.46 11.11 5.88
C LEU A 138 3.60 11.96 5.32
N LEU A 139 4.46 11.36 4.51
CA LEU A 139 5.60 12.01 3.86
C LEU A 139 5.21 12.53 2.46
N PRO A 140 5.84 13.62 1.96
CA PRO A 140 5.44 14.27 0.72
C PRO A 140 5.53 13.37 -0.52
N GLY A 141 6.33 12.30 -0.49
CA GLY A 141 6.44 11.34 -1.59
C GLY A 141 6.77 12.05 -2.91
N PRO A 142 6.07 11.75 -4.02
CA PRO A 142 4.89 10.88 -4.09
C PRO A 142 5.20 9.39 -4.29
N VAL A 143 4.21 8.55 -4.00
CA VAL A 143 4.08 7.22 -4.63
C VAL A 143 3.19 7.40 -5.85
N VAL A 144 3.76 7.14 -7.03
CA VAL A 144 3.08 7.28 -8.30
C VAL A 144 2.34 5.99 -8.62
N VAL A 145 1.03 6.07 -8.82
CA VAL A 145 0.14 4.94 -9.09
C VAL A 145 -0.36 5.02 -10.53
N ASP A 146 -0.41 3.87 -11.18
CA ASP A 146 -0.87 3.78 -12.54
C ASP A 146 -2.40 4.01 -12.68
N PRO A 147 -2.85 4.92 -13.56
CA PRO A 147 -4.27 5.23 -13.74
C PRO A 147 -5.06 4.14 -14.48
N ARG A 148 -4.42 3.06 -14.97
CA ARG A 148 -5.01 1.97 -15.79
C ARG A 148 -6.42 1.57 -15.37
N ARG A 149 -6.67 1.35 -14.07
CA ARG A 149 -8.00 0.94 -13.56
C ARG A 149 -9.04 2.05 -13.73
N TRP A 150 -8.70 3.29 -13.38
CA TRP A 150 -9.59 4.44 -13.54
C TRP A 150 -9.84 4.78 -15.01
N LEU A 151 -8.87 4.58 -15.89
CA LEU A 151 -9.04 4.78 -17.33
C LEU A 151 -9.99 3.76 -17.96
N ARG A 152 -9.93 2.49 -17.54
CA ARG A 152 -10.83 1.44 -18.06
C ARG A 152 -12.27 1.58 -17.57
N ARG A 153 -12.47 1.87 -16.27
CA ARG A 153 -13.82 1.87 -15.65
C ARG A 153 -14.46 3.25 -15.53
N GLY A 154 -13.70 4.31 -15.79
CA GLY A 154 -14.09 5.67 -15.47
C GLY A 154 -13.78 6.04 -14.02
N VAL A 155 -13.37 7.29 -13.83
CA VAL A 155 -12.84 7.79 -12.55
C VAL A 155 -13.85 7.66 -11.42
N ILE A 156 -15.11 8.02 -11.69
CA ILE A 156 -16.20 8.01 -10.71
C ILE A 156 -16.56 6.57 -10.33
N ALA A 157 -16.83 5.71 -11.32
CA ALA A 157 -17.22 4.32 -11.05
C ALA A 157 -16.16 3.55 -10.28
N GLN A 158 -14.87 3.69 -10.63
CA GLN A 158 -13.78 3.05 -9.90
C GLN A 158 -13.66 3.59 -8.47
N THR A 159 -13.84 4.89 -8.26
CA THR A 159 -13.79 5.51 -6.92
C THR A 159 -14.97 5.05 -6.06
N CYS A 160 -16.18 5.04 -6.62
CA CYS A 160 -17.38 4.53 -5.95
C CYS A 160 -17.22 3.07 -5.55
N LEU A 161 -16.70 2.21 -6.43
CA LEU A 161 -16.42 0.81 -6.13
C LEU A 161 -15.43 0.67 -4.96
N ASN A 162 -14.32 1.41 -5.00
CA ASN A 162 -13.33 1.39 -3.92
C ASN A 162 -13.96 1.81 -2.58
N TRP A 163 -14.80 2.85 -2.58
CA TRP A 163 -15.52 3.30 -1.39
C TRP A 163 -16.55 2.29 -0.91
N GLN A 164 -17.33 1.68 -1.81
CA GLN A 164 -18.31 0.65 -1.45
C GLN A 164 -17.64 -0.53 -0.75
N ILE A 165 -16.48 -0.97 -1.24
CA ILE A 165 -15.70 -2.05 -0.63
C ILE A 165 -15.19 -1.64 0.74
N GLN A 166 -14.65 -0.43 0.89
CA GLN A 166 -14.16 0.08 2.18
C GLN A 166 -15.30 0.21 3.20
N VAL A 167 -16.47 0.71 2.78
CA VAL A 167 -17.66 0.84 3.65
C VAL A 167 -18.20 -0.54 4.02
N ALA A 168 -18.27 -1.47 3.08
CA ALA A 168 -18.72 -2.84 3.35
C ALA A 168 -17.77 -3.54 4.34
N PHE A 169 -16.46 -3.38 4.18
CA PHE A 169 -15.47 -3.88 5.14
C PHE A 169 -15.66 -3.24 6.52
N ALA A 170 -15.83 -1.92 6.58
CA ALA A 170 -16.07 -1.20 7.84
C ALA A 170 -17.38 -1.62 8.54
N ARG A 171 -18.37 -2.12 7.79
CA ARG A 171 -19.62 -2.70 8.29
C ARG A 171 -19.50 -4.18 8.69
N GLY A 172 -18.30 -4.75 8.66
CA GLY A 172 -18.05 -6.13 9.07
C GLY A 172 -18.27 -7.18 7.99
N VAL A 173 -18.41 -6.79 6.71
CA VAL A 173 -18.43 -7.77 5.61
C VAL A 173 -17.05 -8.43 5.49
N SER A 174 -17.03 -9.76 5.49
CA SER A 174 -15.78 -10.52 5.46
C SER A 174 -14.98 -10.28 4.16
N PRO A 175 -13.64 -10.23 4.23
CA PRO A 175 -12.76 -10.07 3.05
C PRO A 175 -13.06 -11.03 1.89
N GLU A 176 -13.45 -12.26 2.19
CA GLU A 176 -13.77 -13.30 1.19
C GLU A 176 -15.00 -12.92 0.36
N LYS A 177 -16.03 -12.37 1.03
CA LYS A 177 -17.24 -11.86 0.34
C LYS A 177 -16.92 -10.63 -0.50
N LEU A 178 -16.00 -9.77 -0.05
CA LEU A 178 -15.57 -8.60 -0.81
C LEU A 178 -14.77 -8.98 -2.05
N ARG A 179 -13.87 -9.97 -1.96
CA ARG A 179 -13.10 -10.48 -3.09
C ARG A 179 -14.02 -10.99 -4.20
N LYS A 180 -15.04 -11.81 -3.87
CA LYS A 180 -16.02 -12.29 -4.86
C LYS A 180 -16.72 -11.16 -5.61
N ARG A 181 -17.11 -10.09 -4.91
CA ARG A 181 -17.72 -8.90 -5.54
C ARG A 181 -16.73 -8.05 -6.33
N TYR A 182 -15.45 -8.07 -5.97
CA TYR A 182 -14.40 -7.34 -6.68
C TYR A 182 -14.03 -8.01 -8.00
N ASP A 183 -13.97 -9.35 -8.01
CA ASP A 183 -13.58 -10.11 -9.21
C ASP A 183 -14.74 -10.21 -10.24
N GLN A 184 -15.99 -10.04 -9.80
CA GLN A 184 -17.19 -10.05 -10.65
C GLN A 184 -17.51 -8.69 -11.33
N ASN A 185 -16.83 -7.62 -10.92
CA ASN A 185 -16.96 -6.26 -11.48
C ASN A 185 -15.68 -5.88 -12.19
#